data_AF-A0A8X6S235-F1
#
_entry.id   AF-A0A8X6S235-F1
#
_cell.length_a   1.000
_cell.length_b   1.000
_cell.length_c   1.000
_cell.angle_alpha   90.00
_cell.angle_beta   90.00
_cell.angle_gamma   90.00
#
_symmetry.space_group_name_H-M   'P 1'
#
loop_
_entity.id
_entity.type
_entity.pdbx_description
1 polymer ?
#
loop_
_entity_poly.entity_id
_entity_poly.type
_entity_poly.pdbx_seq_one_letter_code
_entity_poly.pdbx_strand_id
1 'polypeptide(L)'
;MKLCDQNLLAKFLSGKTQNSNECFNGIIWKFIPKDVFVSLTILRLGGYMAVVQFNEGFQGLIEHFGVTVGVLILKGFSELDEIRKTDSKRHSLTVAKVARKKID
;
A
#
# COMPACT_ATOMS: atom_id res chain seq x y z
N MET A 1 17.68 -23.84 -5.45
CA MET A 1 17.50 -22.36 -5.42
C MET A 1 18.51 -21.79 -4.43
N LYS A 2 19.60 -21.17 -4.89
CA LYS A 2 20.65 -20.63 -3.99
C LYS A 2 20.15 -19.32 -3.37
N LEU A 3 19.50 -19.42 -2.22
CA LEU A 3 19.09 -18.27 -1.41
C LEU A 3 20.28 -17.50 -0.78
N CYS A 4 21.51 -18.02 -0.93
CA CYS A 4 22.73 -17.49 -0.31
C CYS A 4 23.74 -16.90 -1.32
N ASP A 5 23.35 -16.61 -2.56
CA ASP A 5 24.24 -15.92 -3.50
C ASP A 5 24.41 -14.45 -3.07
N GLN A 6 25.64 -14.08 -2.72
CA GLN A 6 25.97 -12.72 -2.26
C GLN A 6 25.68 -11.65 -3.31
N ASN A 7 25.84 -11.96 -4.60
CA ASN A 7 25.52 -11.01 -5.68
C ASN A 7 24.01 -10.81 -5.82
N LEU A 8 23.23 -11.86 -5.56
CA LEU A 8 21.78 -11.77 -5.51
C LEU A 8 21.32 -11.00 -4.26
N LEU A 9 21.92 -11.29 -3.10
CA LEU A 9 21.63 -10.60 -1.84
C LEU A 9 21.95 -9.11 -1.91
N ALA A 10 23.08 -8.75 -2.53
CA ALA A 10 23.49 -7.36 -2.72
C ALA A 10 22.48 -6.54 -3.55
N LYS A 11 21.78 -7.16 -4.50
CA LYS A 11 20.72 -6.50 -5.27
C LYS A 11 19.53 -6.13 -4.38
N PHE A 12 19.18 -6.97 -3.41
CA PHE A 12 18.11 -6.70 -2.45
C PHE A 12 18.48 -5.60 -1.42
N LEU A 13 19.76 -5.42 -1.11
CA LEU A 13 20.23 -4.34 -0.22
C LEU A 13 20.02 -2.94 -0.84
N SER A 14 20.05 -2.82 -2.17
CA SER A 14 19.85 -1.56 -2.89
C SER A 14 18.37 -1.11 -2.99
N GLY A 15 17.43 -1.98 -2.58
CA GLY A 15 15.99 -1.85 -2.72
C GLY A 15 15.28 -0.96 -1.70
N LYS A 16 15.97 0.01 -1.07
CA LYS A 16 15.38 0.96 -0.09
C LYS A 16 14.46 2.02 -0.72
N THR A 17 13.85 1.71 -1.86
CA THR A 17 12.85 2.59 -2.50
C THR A 17 11.48 2.03 -2.19
N GLN A 18 10.63 2.82 -1.52
CA GLN A 18 9.19 2.54 -1.45
C GLN A 18 8.66 2.40 -2.88
N ASN A 19 8.50 1.16 -3.32
CA ASN A 19 7.88 0.86 -4.59
C ASN A 19 6.36 0.88 -4.34
N SER A 20 5.58 1.42 -5.28
CA SER A 20 4.12 1.34 -5.26
C SER A 20 3.63 -0.09 -4.96
N ASN A 21 4.38 -1.10 -5.39
CA ASN A 21 4.12 -2.51 -5.09
C ASN A 21 4.19 -2.84 -3.58
N GLU A 22 5.13 -2.28 -2.83
CA GLU A 22 5.23 -2.49 -1.37
C GLU A 22 4.07 -1.81 -0.65
N CYS A 23 3.71 -0.61 -1.07
CA CYS A 23 2.56 0.13 -0.54
C CYS A 23 1.26 -0.66 -0.79
N PHE A 24 1.04 -1.13 -2.01
CA PHE A 24 -0.12 -1.92 -2.38
C PHE A 24 -0.18 -3.24 -1.61
N ASN A 25 0.94 -3.94 -1.50
CA ASN A 25 1.05 -5.16 -0.70
C ASN A 25 0.70 -4.92 0.77
N GLY A 26 1.13 -3.79 1.34
CA GLY A 26 0.73 -3.38 2.69
C GLY A 26 -0.79 -3.21 2.84
N ILE A 27 -1.49 -2.72 1.81
CA ILE A 27 -2.96 -2.64 1.81
C ILE A 27 -3.59 -4.03 1.70
N ILE A 28 -3.09 -4.90 0.81
CA ILE A 28 -3.56 -6.30 0.72
C ILE A 28 -3.51 -6.94 2.10
N TRP A 29 -2.42 -6.79 2.84
CA TRP A 29 -2.24 -7.47 4.13
C TRP A 29 -3.11 -6.89 5.26
N LYS A 30 -3.64 -5.68 5.10
CA LYS A 30 -4.65 -5.13 6.01
C LYS A 30 -6.01 -5.80 5.83
N PHE A 31 -6.37 -6.20 4.61
CA PHE A 31 -7.62 -6.91 4.33
C PHE A 31 -7.46 -8.43 4.43
N ILE A 32 -6.28 -8.96 4.08
CA ILE A 32 -5.97 -10.38 4.02
C ILE A 32 -4.68 -10.62 4.81
N PRO A 33 -4.78 -10.91 6.12
CA PRO A 33 -3.61 -11.17 6.94
C PRO A 33 -2.86 -12.39 6.42
N LYS A 34 -1.53 -12.35 6.47
CA LYS A 34 -0.66 -13.40 5.90
C LYS A 34 -0.57 -14.67 6.75
N ASP A 35 -0.82 -14.49 8.03
CA ASP A 35 -0.59 -15.44 9.11
C ASP A 35 -1.83 -16.29 9.40
N VAL A 36 -2.95 -16.00 8.74
CA VAL A 36 -4.20 -16.73 8.91
C VAL A 36 -4.70 -17.28 7.59
N PHE A 37 -5.28 -18.48 7.64
CA PHE A 37 -5.99 -19.02 6.49
C PHE A 37 -7.27 -18.20 6.22
N VAL A 38 -7.49 -17.86 4.95
CA VAL A 38 -8.74 -17.26 4.48
C VAL A 38 -9.32 -18.10 3.34
N SER A 39 -10.64 -18.18 3.26
CA SER A 39 -11.30 -18.84 2.14
C SER A 39 -11.07 -18.08 0.83
N LEU A 40 -11.20 -18.77 -0.31
CA LEU A 40 -11.04 -18.15 -1.64
C LEU A 40 -11.97 -16.95 -1.85
N THR A 41 -13.19 -17.01 -1.31
CA THR A 41 -14.16 -15.90 -1.39
C THR A 41 -13.65 -14.66 -0.69
N ILE A 42 -13.14 -14.81 0.53
CA ILE A 42 -12.56 -13.70 1.31
C ILE A 42 -11.27 -13.18 0.65
N LEU A 43 -10.43 -14.08 0.13
CA LEU A 43 -9.23 -13.71 -0.60
C LEU A 43 -9.55 -12.82 -1.82
N ARG A 44 -10.57 -13.18 -2.61
CA ARG A 44 -11.01 -12.39 -3.77
C ARG A 44 -11.55 -11.04 -3.35
N LEU A 45 -12.46 -11.03 -2.36
CA LEU A 45 -13.06 -9.79 -1.86
C LEU A 45 -12.00 -8.83 -1.31
N GLY A 46 -11.10 -9.31 -0.45
CA GLY A 46 -10.02 -8.50 0.11
C GLY A 46 -9.06 -7.98 -0.96
N GLY A 47 -8.83 -8.76 -2.02
CA GLY A 47 -8.06 -8.32 -3.18
C GLY A 47 -8.74 -7.15 -3.92
N TYR A 48 -10.04 -7.25 -4.19
CA TYR A 48 -10.81 -6.16 -4.80
C TYR A 48 -10.83 -4.91 -3.92
N MET A 49 -11.06 -5.07 -2.61
CA MET A 49 -11.01 -3.96 -1.65
C MET A 49 -9.64 -3.28 -1.63
N ALA A 50 -8.55 -4.05 -1.68
CA ALA A 50 -7.21 -3.49 -1.72
C ALA A 50 -6.97 -2.65 -2.99
N VAL A 51 -7.46 -3.11 -4.14
CA VAL A 51 -7.38 -2.38 -5.41
C VAL A 51 -8.16 -1.07 -5.35
N VAL A 52 -9.42 -1.11 -4.88
CA VAL A 52 -10.24 0.09 -4.74
C VAL A 52 -9.59 1.07 -3.77
N GLN A 53 -9.21 0.63 -2.57
CA GLN A 53 -8.57 1.48 -1.56
C GLN A 53 -7.27 2.11 -2.04
N PHE A 54 -6.47 1.39 -2.84
CA PHE A 54 -5.20 1.91 -3.36
C PHE A 54 -5.40 3.03 -4.38
N ASN A 55 -6.37 2.86 -5.28
CA ASN A 55 -6.62 3.77 -6.40
C ASN A 55 -7.53 4.94 -6.02
N GLU A 56 -8.60 4.66 -5.27
CA GLU A 56 -9.71 5.58 -5.00
C GLU A 56 -9.82 5.98 -3.51
N GLY A 57 -8.98 5.40 -2.65
CA GLY A 57 -9.03 5.65 -1.21
C GLY A 57 -10.28 5.07 -0.53
N PHE A 58 -10.56 5.54 0.68
CA PHE A 58 -11.70 5.03 1.47
C PHE A 58 -13.06 5.40 0.87
N GLN A 59 -13.12 6.51 0.14
CA GLN A 59 -14.37 6.92 -0.51
C GLN A 59 -14.78 5.93 -1.61
N GLY A 60 -13.84 5.45 -2.43
CA GLY A 60 -14.12 4.43 -3.44
C GLY A 60 -14.71 3.15 -2.84
N LEU A 61 -14.26 2.73 -1.65
CA LEU A 61 -14.86 1.58 -0.97
C LEU A 61 -16.33 1.82 -0.64
N ILE A 62 -16.66 2.99 -0.07
CA ILE A 62 -18.04 3.34 0.28
C ILE A 62 -18.94 3.33 -0.96
N GLU A 63 -18.47 3.88 -2.07
CA GLU A 63 -19.19 3.91 -3.34
C GLU A 63 -19.43 2.49 -3.88
N HIS A 64 -18.41 1.63 -3.86
CA HIS A 64 -18.52 0.24 -4.32
C HIS A 64 -19.40 -0.65 -3.42
N PHE A 65 -19.45 -0.38 -2.12
CA PHE A 65 -20.32 -1.09 -1.18
C PHE A 65 -21.75 -0.53 -1.12
N GLY A 66 -22.02 0.60 -1.79
CA GLY A 66 -23.34 1.24 -1.78
C GLY A 66 -23.76 1.72 -0.38
N VAL A 67 -22.79 2.09 0.46
CA VAL A 67 -23.06 2.54 1.83
C VAL A 67 -23.23 4.06 1.84
N THR A 68 -24.27 4.55 2.50
CA THR A 68 -24.41 6.00 2.76
C THR A 68 -23.69 6.36 4.04
N VAL A 69 -22.77 7.33 3.97
CA VAL A 69 -22.03 7.85 5.13
C VAL A 69 -22.31 9.34 5.31
N GLY A 70 -22.24 9.81 6.56
CA GLY A 70 -22.43 11.22 6.90
C GLY A 70 -21.29 12.12 6.40
N VAL A 71 -21.59 13.42 6.26
CA VAL A 71 -20.65 14.41 5.71
C VAL A 71 -19.31 14.50 6.46
N LEU A 72 -19.31 14.28 7.78
CA LEU A 72 -18.09 14.29 8.59
C LEU A 72 -17.15 13.13 8.23
N ILE A 73 -17.72 11.96 7.93
CA ILE A 73 -16.94 10.77 7.52
C ILE A 73 -16.33 11.00 6.13
N LEU A 74 -17.11 11.54 5.19
CA LEU A 74 -16.60 11.88 3.85
C LEU A 74 -15.44 12.88 3.90
N LYS A 75 -15.56 13.89 4.77
CA LYS A 75 -14.49 14.86 4.99
C LYS A 75 -13.24 14.19 5.56
N GLY A 76 -13.40 13.34 6.58
CA GLY A 76 -12.28 12.58 7.15
C GLY A 76 -11.60 11.65 6.13
N PHE A 77 -12.35 10.97 5.27
CA PHE A 77 -11.78 10.14 4.20
C PHE A 77 -11.02 10.96 3.17
N SER A 78 -11.53 12.13 2.79
CA SER A 78 -10.84 13.05 1.89
C SER A 78 -9.52 13.55 2.51
N GLU A 79 -9.53 13.93 3.79
CA GLU A 79 -8.33 14.36 4.51
C GLU A 79 -7.27 13.25 4.60
N LEU A 80 -7.68 12.02 4.93
CA LEU A 80 -6.79 10.85 4.95
C LEU A 80 -6.18 10.56 3.57
N ASP A 81 -6.96 10.72 2.50
CA ASP A 81 -6.47 10.48 1.14
C ASP A 81 -5.46 11.56 0.70
N GLU A 82 -5.67 12.81 1.09
CA GLU A 82 -4.72 13.89 0.82
C GLU A 82 -3.40 13.71 1.58
N ILE A 83 -3.44 13.23 2.83
CA ILE A 83 -2.22 12.86 3.58
C ILE A 83 -1.47 11.77 2.82
N ARG A 84 -2.17 10.70 2.41
CA ARG A 84 -1.58 9.58 1.64
C ARG A 84 -0.91 10.07 0.34
N LYS A 85 -1.59 10.92 -0.43
CA LYS A 85 -1.05 11.50 -1.67
C LYS A 85 0.19 12.36 -1.40
N THR A 86 0.16 13.16 -0.33
CA THR A 86 1.27 14.03 0.07
C THR A 86 2.49 13.21 0.47
N ASP A 87 2.30 12.17 1.28
CA ASP A 87 3.37 11.25 1.67
C ASP A 87 3.94 10.53 0.45
N SER A 88 3.10 10.03 -0.44
CA SER A 88 3.52 9.39 -1.70
C SER A 88 4.40 10.32 -2.54
N LYS A 89 3.96 11.57 -2.75
CA LYS A 89 4.75 12.60 -3.44
C LYS A 89 6.10 12.81 -2.75
N ARG A 90 6.11 13.05 -1.43
CA ARG A 90 7.33 13.24 -0.63
C ARG A 90 8.30 12.06 -0.79
N HIS A 91 7.80 10.83 -0.71
CA HIS A 91 8.64 9.63 -0.84
C HIS A 91 9.11 9.38 -2.27
N SER A 92 8.39 9.87 -3.28
CA SER A 92 8.79 9.76 -4.69
C SER A 92 9.93 10.73 -5.07
N LEU A 93 10.16 11.80 -4.29
CA LEU A 93 11.17 12.82 -4.54
C LEU A 93 12.57 12.21 -4.64
N THR A 94 13.36 12.72 -5.59
CA THR A 94 14.76 12.29 -5.79
C THR A 94 15.59 12.50 -4.52
N VAL A 95 15.41 13.62 -3.83
CA VAL A 95 16.11 13.91 -2.56
C VAL A 95 15.82 12.84 -1.50
N ALA A 96 14.55 12.46 -1.32
CA ALA A 96 14.16 11.40 -0.40
C ALA A 96 14.71 10.03 -0.81
N LYS A 97 14.75 9.73 -2.12
CA LYS A 97 15.35 8.50 -2.66
C LYS A 97 16.86 8.45 -2.42
N VAL A 98 17.57 9.56 -2.63
CA VAL A 98 19.02 9.66 -2.40
C VAL A 98 19.36 9.58 -0.92
N ALA A 99 18.61 10.26 -0.05
CA ALA A 99 18.81 10.21 1.39
C ALA A 99 18.71 8.78 1.94
N ARG A 100 17.74 7.97 1.47
CA ARG A 100 17.60 6.55 1.87
C ARG A 100 18.78 5.67 1.47
N LYS A 101 19.50 6.01 0.40
CA LYS A 101 20.67 5.28 -0.07
C LYS A 101 21.96 5.63 0.68
N LYS A 102 21.99 6.76 1.40
CA LYS A 102 23.18 7.26 2.11
C LYS A 102 23.32 6.75 3.56
N ILE A 103 22.31 6.08 4.10
CA ILE A 103 22.34 5.50 5.46
C ILE A 103 22.90 4.07 5.37
N ASP A 104 24.09 3.93 4.78
CA ASP A 104 24.97 2.75 4.83
C ASP A 104 26.42 3.23 4.76
#